data_AF-A0A4P9YM15-F1
#
_entry.id   AF-A0A4P9YM15-F1
#
_cell.length_a   1.000
_cell.length_b   1.000
_cell.length_c   1.000
_cell.angle_alpha   90.00
_cell.angle_beta   90.00
_cell.angle_gamma   90.00
#
_symmetry.space_group_name_H-M   'P 1'
#
loop_
_entity.id
_entity.type
_entity.pdbx_description
1 polymer ?
#
loop_
_entity_poly.entity_id
_entity_poly.type
_entity_poly.pdbx_seq_one_letter_code
_entity_poly.pdbx_strand_id
1 'polypeptide(L)'
;MSNSFFTTWNPSWTGGFSQGNDEDDILEDENAEYQEMQEKGFVLNAIKCARSVLESKIISSENDVVGILLYNTKQTRNVSQFPLIYMFQDMDQPDAQRIMELEKMEKDLENGQLNVTESCEDDQMASYQDLFWICSTIFSQKAHKMGSKRIFLITNEDHPHATNPALQTSALRRAKDLNELGISIELFMFNKANKNFDLNIFYKNVVEEEDIQNAESKFEELMVRIRRKETKKRPLQKILFGLGENFNISLKVFLLFSPARKGNHVYLDSRTNNEVNVMTEYICKDSASNLLPSDIKNYFEYGGEKAIFNKDELLKIKKFGPQTKFLSKGLTLLGFKPKERLKLKYNLKNSYFIYPDDSQVKQSSLFFSHFLDKLEAKGKIAICRYIARDYSKPSIVALLPQKEQFDENGIQIKPPGAHLITLPFADDLRSLPNDSIQKGNLKFLKSISQSRSS
;
A
#
# COMPACT_ATOMS: atom_id res chain seq x y z
N MET A 1 -1.72 9.11 5.93
CA MET A 1 -3.06 9.09 6.52
C MET A 1 -4.00 8.44 5.53
N SER A 2 -3.83 7.12 5.41
CA SER A 2 -4.78 6.24 4.78
C SER A 2 -5.54 5.51 5.88
N ASN A 3 -6.86 5.66 5.90
CA ASN A 3 -7.66 4.98 6.91
C ASN A 3 -8.23 3.71 6.31
N SER A 4 -8.12 2.64 7.07
CA SER A 4 -8.70 1.35 6.76
C SER A 4 -9.66 1.03 7.90
N PHE A 5 -10.93 0.83 7.56
CA PHE A 5 -11.99 0.48 8.50
C PHE A 5 -12.30 -0.99 8.33
N PHE A 6 -12.09 -1.82 9.35
CA PHE A 6 -12.28 -3.26 9.26
C PHE A 6 -13.73 -3.58 9.65
N THR A 7 -14.55 -4.04 8.70
CA THR A 7 -15.88 -4.62 8.99
C THR A 7 -15.81 -6.12 8.77
N THR A 8 -16.02 -6.89 9.82
CA THR A 8 -16.09 -8.35 9.71
C THR A 8 -17.26 -8.86 10.53
N TRP A 9 -18.06 -9.75 9.93
CA TRP A 9 -18.67 -10.96 10.53
C TRP A 9 -20.13 -11.21 10.14
N ASN A 10 -20.42 -12.45 9.76
CA ASN A 10 -21.74 -13.08 9.77
C ASN A 10 -21.59 -14.42 10.50
N PRO A 11 -22.28 -14.65 11.63
CA PRO A 11 -22.48 -15.99 12.14
C PRO A 11 -23.89 -16.51 11.83
N SER A 12 -23.94 -17.76 11.41
CA SER A 12 -25.05 -18.65 11.72
C SER A 12 -24.53 -19.61 12.77
N TRP A 13 -24.97 -19.49 14.04
CA TRP A 13 -24.65 -20.48 15.08
C TRP A 13 -25.90 -20.74 15.92
N THR A 14 -26.26 -22.01 16.03
CA THR A 14 -27.33 -22.54 16.88
C THR A 14 -26.95 -23.92 17.42
N GLY A 15 -26.17 -23.97 18.51
CA GLY A 15 -25.94 -25.22 19.24
C GLY A 15 -27.10 -25.51 20.21
N GLY A 16 -28.08 -26.32 19.78
CA GLY A 16 -29.14 -26.86 20.63
C GLY A 16 -29.18 -28.39 20.55
N PHE A 17 -28.78 -29.07 21.61
CA PHE A 17 -28.94 -30.53 21.73
C PHE A 17 -30.43 -30.88 21.75
N SER A 18 -30.97 -31.39 20.63
CA SER A 18 -32.19 -32.20 20.64
C SER A 18 -31.82 -33.68 20.56
N GLN A 19 -32.13 -34.43 21.61
CA GLN A 19 -32.05 -35.90 21.58
C GLN A 19 -33.13 -36.44 20.64
N GLY A 20 -32.77 -36.69 19.39
CA GLY A 20 -33.48 -37.56 18.45
C GLY A 20 -32.54 -38.72 18.09
N ASN A 21 -33.01 -39.95 18.24
CA ASN A 21 -32.28 -41.14 17.80
C ASN A 21 -32.82 -41.53 16.43
N ASP A 22 -32.13 -41.19 15.34
CA ASP A 22 -32.30 -41.82 14.02
C ASP A 22 -30.96 -41.76 13.25
N GLU A 23 -30.61 -42.83 12.52
CA GLU A 23 -29.30 -43.01 11.85
C GLU A 23 -29.05 -42.03 10.69
N ASP A 24 -30.06 -41.27 10.24
CA ASP A 24 -29.94 -40.21 9.23
C ASP A 24 -29.46 -38.85 9.81
N ASP A 25 -29.60 -38.61 11.12
CA ASP A 25 -29.12 -37.38 11.80
C ASP A 25 -27.58 -37.32 11.89
N ILE A 26 -26.90 -38.48 11.83
CA ILE A 26 -25.44 -38.59 12.02
C ILE A 26 -24.67 -37.97 10.84
N LEU A 27 -25.21 -38.03 9.62
CA LEU A 27 -24.57 -37.45 8.41
C LEU A 27 -24.84 -35.95 8.25
N GLU A 28 -25.95 -35.44 8.79
CA GLU A 28 -26.23 -34.00 8.86
C GLU A 28 -25.41 -33.33 9.99
N ASP A 29 -25.27 -34.00 11.13
CA ASP A 29 -24.44 -33.54 12.25
C ASP A 29 -22.95 -33.48 11.90
N GLU A 30 -22.39 -34.48 11.20
CA GLU A 30 -21.00 -34.42 10.73
C GLU A 30 -20.78 -33.24 9.77
N ASN A 31 -21.69 -33.00 8.82
CA ASN A 31 -21.60 -31.88 7.88
C ASN A 31 -21.76 -30.51 8.56
N ALA A 32 -22.62 -30.41 9.58
CA ALA A 32 -22.77 -29.22 10.40
C ALA A 32 -21.51 -28.95 11.24
N GLU A 33 -20.93 -29.98 11.87
CA GLU A 33 -19.70 -29.89 12.67
C GLU A 33 -18.48 -29.51 11.80
N TYR A 34 -18.38 -30.04 10.57
CA TYR A 34 -17.37 -29.63 9.59
C TYR A 34 -17.56 -28.19 9.10
N GLN A 35 -18.80 -27.74 8.89
CA GLN A 35 -19.10 -26.35 8.54
C GLN A 35 -18.78 -25.40 9.71
N GLU A 36 -19.10 -25.80 10.95
CA GLU A 36 -18.76 -25.05 12.17
C GLU A 36 -17.26 -24.88 12.37
N MET A 37 -16.46 -25.94 12.15
CA MET A 37 -15.01 -25.85 12.23
C MET A 37 -14.43 -24.89 11.19
N GLN A 38 -15.03 -24.81 10.00
CA GLN A 38 -14.60 -23.88 8.95
C GLN A 38 -15.04 -22.44 9.21
N GLU A 39 -16.24 -22.21 9.75
CA GLU A 39 -16.72 -20.86 10.11
C GLU A 39 -15.98 -20.27 11.31
N LYS A 40 -15.74 -21.08 12.36
CA LYS A 40 -14.85 -20.71 13.48
C LYS A 40 -13.44 -20.37 12.97
N GLY A 41 -12.94 -21.15 12.00
CA GLY A 41 -11.70 -20.87 11.29
C GLY A 41 -11.71 -19.52 10.56
N PHE A 42 -12.80 -19.18 9.87
CA PHE A 42 -12.93 -17.92 9.12
C PHE A 42 -12.88 -16.69 10.04
N VAL A 43 -13.58 -16.71 11.17
CA VAL A 43 -13.61 -15.59 12.13
C VAL A 43 -12.25 -15.39 12.79
N LEU A 44 -11.64 -16.49 13.24
CA LEU A 44 -10.29 -16.48 13.80
C LEU A 44 -9.29 -15.89 12.82
N ASN A 45 -9.40 -16.29 11.55
CA ASN A 45 -8.60 -15.77 10.46
C ASN A 45 -8.82 -14.26 10.25
N ALA A 46 -10.08 -13.79 10.21
CA ALA A 46 -10.37 -12.36 10.04
C ALA A 46 -9.76 -11.50 11.17
N ILE A 47 -9.77 -11.98 12.42
CA ILE A 47 -9.14 -11.30 13.56
C ILE A 47 -7.62 -11.34 13.48
N LYS A 48 -7.03 -12.48 13.08
CA LYS A 48 -5.58 -12.59 12.79
C LYS A 48 -5.16 -11.60 11.70
N CYS A 49 -5.99 -11.41 10.67
CA CYS A 49 -5.77 -10.38 9.66
C CYS A 49 -5.80 -8.97 10.26
N ALA A 50 -6.82 -8.64 11.04
CA ALA A 50 -6.95 -7.33 11.67
C ALA A 50 -5.74 -7.01 12.55
N ARG A 51 -5.27 -7.98 13.35
CA ARG A 51 -4.06 -7.84 14.17
C ARG A 51 -2.82 -7.56 13.31
N SER A 52 -2.58 -8.37 12.28
CA SER A 52 -1.41 -8.19 11.43
C SER A 52 -1.42 -6.86 10.67
N VAL A 53 -2.61 -6.33 10.32
CA VAL A 53 -2.75 -4.98 9.76
C VAL A 53 -2.38 -3.92 10.78
N LEU A 54 -2.87 -3.99 12.02
CA LEU A 54 -2.49 -3.04 13.06
C LEU A 54 -0.98 -3.03 13.34
N GLU A 55 -0.36 -4.21 13.44
CA GLU A 55 1.10 -4.34 13.58
C GLU A 55 1.84 -3.69 12.39
N SER A 56 1.38 -3.95 11.16
CA SER A 56 1.96 -3.38 9.95
C SER A 56 1.79 -1.86 9.89
N LYS A 57 0.68 -1.32 10.40
CA LYS A 57 0.42 0.12 10.49
C LYS A 57 1.32 0.82 11.50
N ILE A 58 1.60 0.21 12.65
CA ILE A 58 2.56 0.77 13.62
C ILE A 58 3.95 0.92 12.97
N ILE A 59 4.38 -0.06 12.17
CA ILE A 59 5.70 -0.02 11.52
C ILE A 59 5.73 0.96 10.33
N SER A 60 4.67 1.01 9.54
CA SER A 60 4.68 1.69 8.23
C SER A 60 4.03 3.07 8.22
N SER A 61 3.08 3.35 9.13
CA SER A 61 2.24 4.55 9.09
C SER A 61 1.61 4.84 10.47
N GLU A 62 2.41 5.38 11.39
CA GLU A 62 2.01 5.74 12.77
C GLU A 62 0.83 6.73 12.87
N ASN A 63 0.57 7.50 11.80
CA ASN A 63 -0.50 8.50 11.76
C ASN A 63 -1.84 7.99 11.17
N ASP A 64 -1.90 6.73 10.74
CA ASP A 64 -3.13 6.15 10.23
C ASP A 64 -4.07 5.81 11.40
N VAL A 65 -5.37 5.94 11.18
CA VAL A 65 -6.41 5.65 12.20
C VAL A 65 -7.20 4.46 11.72
N VAL A 66 -7.37 3.49 12.61
CA VAL A 66 -8.03 2.21 12.35
C VAL A 66 -9.16 2.02 13.35
N GLY A 67 -10.23 1.38 12.90
CA GLY A 67 -11.37 0.98 13.72
C GLY A 67 -11.83 -0.41 13.29
N ILE A 68 -12.40 -1.16 14.24
CA ILE A 68 -12.85 -2.53 14.04
C ILE A 68 -14.33 -2.60 14.43
N LEU A 69 -15.16 -2.92 13.44
CA LEU A 69 -16.60 -3.09 13.58
C LEU A 69 -16.98 -4.53 13.25
N LEU A 70 -17.79 -5.09 14.13
CA LEU A 70 -18.42 -6.40 13.98
C LEU A 70 -19.91 -6.22 13.67
N TYR A 71 -20.46 -7.04 12.78
CA TYR A 71 -21.89 -7.07 12.47
C TYR A 71 -22.46 -8.47 12.67
N ASN A 72 -23.78 -8.61 12.79
CA ASN A 72 -24.50 -9.82 13.21
C ASN A 72 -24.18 -10.31 14.65
N THR A 73 -23.92 -9.38 15.56
CA THR A 73 -23.64 -9.65 16.99
C THR A 73 -24.88 -9.55 17.86
N LYS A 74 -25.05 -10.47 18.84
CA LYS A 74 -26.11 -10.31 19.88
C LYS A 74 -25.98 -8.97 20.61
N GLN A 75 -24.75 -8.59 20.95
CA GLN A 75 -24.49 -7.30 21.59
C GLN A 75 -24.52 -6.17 20.56
N THR A 76 -25.19 -5.08 20.90
CA THR A 76 -25.23 -3.87 20.06
C THR A 76 -24.46 -2.75 20.75
N ARG A 77 -23.45 -2.20 20.06
CA ARG A 77 -22.67 -1.06 20.54
C ARG A 77 -22.26 -0.20 19.35
N ASN A 78 -23.04 0.83 19.04
CA ASN A 78 -22.68 1.78 18.00
C ASN A 78 -23.33 3.16 18.25
N VAL A 79 -22.90 4.16 17.50
CA VAL A 79 -23.28 5.58 17.66
C VAL A 79 -24.78 5.82 17.51
N SER A 80 -25.51 4.90 16.87
CA SER A 80 -26.94 5.08 16.53
C SER A 80 -27.82 3.93 16.96
N GLN A 81 -27.29 3.07 17.83
CA GLN A 81 -27.98 1.94 18.44
C GLN A 81 -28.68 1.00 17.44
N PHE A 82 -28.19 0.91 16.19
CA PHE A 82 -28.72 -0.04 15.23
C PHE A 82 -28.43 -1.47 15.70
N PRO A 83 -29.43 -2.38 15.65
CA PRO A 83 -29.27 -3.72 16.16
C PRO A 83 -28.20 -4.48 15.38
N LEU A 84 -27.63 -5.51 16.01
CA LEU A 84 -26.69 -6.45 15.39
C LEU A 84 -25.36 -5.85 14.95
N ILE A 85 -25.00 -4.65 15.43
CA ILE A 85 -23.74 -4.00 15.05
C ILE A 85 -22.98 -3.57 16.30
N TYR A 86 -21.75 -4.08 16.43
CA TYR A 86 -20.87 -3.88 17.58
C TYR A 86 -19.54 -3.23 17.17
N MET A 87 -19.26 -2.07 17.75
CA MET A 87 -17.97 -1.40 17.64
C MET A 87 -17.01 -2.03 18.66
N PHE A 88 -16.12 -2.89 18.16
CA PHE A 88 -15.08 -3.50 18.99
C PHE A 88 -14.01 -2.48 19.36
N GLN A 89 -13.51 -1.75 18.37
CA GLN A 89 -12.58 -0.65 18.59
C GLN A 89 -12.99 0.57 17.79
N ASP A 90 -13.13 1.69 18.49
CA ASP A 90 -13.38 2.99 17.87
C ASP A 90 -12.21 3.40 16.95
N MET A 91 -12.49 4.33 16.04
CA MET A 91 -11.45 4.95 15.21
C MET A 91 -10.45 5.70 16.10
N ASP A 92 -9.24 5.16 16.21
CA ASP A 92 -8.08 5.80 16.85
C ASP A 92 -6.77 5.30 16.23
N GLN A 93 -5.63 5.86 16.63
CA GLN A 93 -4.31 5.37 16.26
C GLN A 93 -4.08 3.94 16.78
N PRO A 94 -3.41 3.07 16.01
CA PRO A 94 -2.96 1.77 16.50
C PRO A 94 -2.02 1.93 17.70
N ASP A 95 -2.32 1.25 18.80
CA ASP A 95 -1.49 1.21 20.00
C ASP A 95 -1.24 -0.24 20.44
N ALA A 96 -0.36 -0.41 21.43
CA ALA A 96 -0.06 -1.74 21.97
C ALA A 96 -1.27 -2.36 22.68
N GLN A 97 -2.12 -1.56 23.32
CA GLN A 97 -3.28 -2.05 24.07
C GLN A 97 -4.32 -2.70 23.16
N ARG A 98 -4.61 -2.07 22.03
CA ARG A 98 -5.53 -2.54 21.01
C ARG A 98 -5.05 -3.81 20.33
N ILE A 99 -3.74 -3.99 20.18
CA ILE A 99 -3.17 -5.26 19.71
C ILE A 99 -3.36 -6.35 20.78
N MET A 100 -3.08 -6.04 22.06
CA MET A 100 -3.31 -7.00 23.15
C MET A 100 -4.78 -7.42 23.27
N GLU A 101 -5.72 -6.50 23.05
CA GLU A 101 -7.15 -6.80 23.02
C GLU A 101 -7.51 -7.81 21.91
N LEU A 102 -6.93 -7.66 20.71
CA LEU A 102 -7.12 -8.61 19.62
C LEU A 102 -6.42 -9.94 19.86
N GLU A 103 -5.22 -9.95 20.44
CA GLU A 103 -4.54 -11.19 20.82
C GLU A 103 -5.32 -11.96 21.89
N LYS A 104 -5.95 -11.24 22.83
CA LYS A 104 -6.84 -11.85 23.80
C LYS A 104 -8.05 -12.46 23.10
N MET A 105 -8.68 -11.72 22.20
CA MET A 105 -9.81 -12.22 21.41
C MET A 105 -9.43 -13.44 20.56
N GLU A 106 -8.24 -13.45 19.95
CA GLU A 106 -7.71 -14.58 19.19
C GLU A 106 -7.57 -15.83 20.07
N LYS A 107 -6.97 -15.71 21.25
CA LYS A 107 -6.84 -16.81 22.22
C LYS A 107 -8.18 -17.30 22.74
N ASP A 108 -9.07 -16.38 23.04
CA ASP A 108 -10.40 -16.69 23.55
C ASP A 108 -11.21 -17.46 22.48
N LEU A 109 -11.03 -17.14 21.18
CA LEU A 109 -11.63 -17.88 20.07
C LEU A 109 -11.01 -19.27 19.89
N GLU A 110 -9.69 -19.39 19.99
CA GLU A 110 -8.99 -20.67 19.92
C GLU A 110 -9.40 -21.60 21.07
N ASN A 111 -9.68 -21.04 22.24
CA ASN A 111 -10.12 -21.79 23.43
C ASN A 111 -11.64 -22.02 23.49
N GLY A 112 -12.42 -21.52 22.51
CA GLY A 112 -13.87 -21.66 22.48
C GLY A 112 -14.62 -20.88 23.57
N GLN A 113 -13.99 -19.86 24.17
CA GLN A 113 -14.52 -19.10 25.31
C GLN A 113 -14.79 -17.64 24.89
N LEU A 114 -15.86 -17.35 24.15
CA LEU A 114 -16.16 -15.96 23.79
C LEU A 114 -17.65 -15.60 23.84
N ASN A 115 -17.98 -14.69 24.76
CA ASN A 115 -19.33 -14.13 24.98
C ASN A 115 -19.68 -12.97 24.02
N VAL A 116 -18.70 -12.39 23.32
CA VAL A 116 -18.89 -11.19 22.46
C VAL A 116 -19.30 -11.57 21.03
N THR A 117 -19.05 -12.82 20.64
CA THR A 117 -19.38 -13.41 19.33
C THR A 117 -20.53 -14.41 19.43
N GLU A 118 -21.40 -14.30 20.42
CA GLU A 118 -22.66 -15.03 20.35
C GLU A 118 -23.49 -14.43 19.20
N SER A 119 -23.84 -15.28 18.24
CA SER A 119 -24.66 -14.99 17.06
C SER A 119 -26.10 -14.72 17.43
N CYS A 120 -26.78 -13.83 16.73
CA CYS A 120 -28.25 -13.80 16.82
C CYS A 120 -28.81 -15.08 16.20
N GLU A 121 -30.03 -15.48 16.60
CA GLU A 121 -30.76 -16.62 16.03
C GLU A 121 -30.85 -16.50 14.49
N ASP A 122 -30.87 -17.64 13.79
CA ASP A 122 -30.58 -17.83 12.35
C ASP A 122 -31.34 -16.93 11.34
N ASP A 123 -32.38 -16.19 11.77
CA ASP A 123 -33.21 -15.36 10.89
C ASP A 123 -32.88 -13.86 10.90
N GLN A 124 -31.97 -13.39 11.76
CA GLN A 124 -31.70 -11.95 11.90
C GLN A 124 -30.32 -11.54 11.37
N MET A 125 -30.30 -11.01 10.15
CA MET A 125 -29.12 -10.43 9.52
C MET A 125 -29.10 -8.90 9.70
N ALA A 126 -27.93 -8.33 10.02
CA ALA A 126 -27.76 -6.89 10.10
C ALA A 126 -28.04 -6.23 8.74
N SER A 127 -28.77 -5.12 8.79
CA SER A 127 -29.04 -4.30 7.61
C SER A 127 -27.74 -3.68 7.09
N TYR A 128 -27.40 -3.97 5.83
CA TYR A 128 -26.21 -3.39 5.19
C TYR A 128 -26.37 -1.88 5.00
N GLN A 129 -27.61 -1.40 4.87
CA GLN A 129 -27.90 0.03 4.88
C GLN A 129 -27.44 0.68 6.20
N ASP A 130 -27.75 0.05 7.34
CA ASP A 130 -27.42 0.57 8.66
C ASP A 130 -25.91 0.48 8.92
N LEU A 131 -25.29 -0.63 8.50
CA LEU A 131 -23.83 -0.82 8.51
C LEU A 131 -23.11 0.32 7.77
N PHE A 132 -23.47 0.56 6.51
CA PHE A 132 -22.87 1.61 5.70
C PHE A 132 -23.18 3.01 6.23
N TRP A 133 -24.36 3.20 6.82
CA TRP A 133 -24.70 4.44 7.49
C TRP A 133 -23.77 4.69 8.69
N ILE A 134 -23.56 3.71 9.56
CA ILE A 134 -22.64 3.84 10.71
C ILE A 134 -21.23 4.20 10.24
N CYS A 135 -20.74 3.50 9.21
CA CYS A 135 -19.43 3.78 8.63
C CYS A 135 -19.32 5.24 8.17
N SER A 136 -20.33 5.75 7.45
CA SER A 136 -20.37 7.14 6.98
C SER A 136 -20.36 8.16 8.12
N THR A 137 -21.07 7.88 9.21
CA THR A 137 -21.17 8.74 10.39
C THR A 137 -19.83 8.81 11.13
N ILE A 138 -19.18 7.66 11.33
CA ILE A 138 -17.86 7.57 11.98
C ILE A 138 -16.80 8.35 11.18
N PHE A 139 -16.78 8.18 9.86
CA PHE A 139 -15.88 8.95 9.00
C PHE A 139 -16.18 10.46 9.00
N SER A 140 -17.43 10.85 9.23
CA SER A 140 -17.80 12.27 9.30
C SER A 140 -17.34 12.91 10.60
N GLN A 141 -17.51 12.23 11.74
CA GLN A 141 -17.15 12.73 13.06
C GLN A 141 -15.63 12.81 13.28
N LYS A 142 -14.92 11.71 12.98
CA LYS A 142 -13.50 11.57 13.31
C LYS A 142 -12.56 11.82 12.13
N ALA A 143 -13.07 11.82 10.88
CA ALA A 143 -12.21 11.78 9.69
C ALA A 143 -12.36 12.95 8.70
N HIS A 144 -12.82 14.13 9.14
CA HIS A 144 -12.95 15.32 8.26
C HIS A 144 -11.63 15.76 7.60
N LYS A 145 -10.47 15.60 8.28
CA LYS A 145 -9.15 16.04 7.76
C LYS A 145 -8.32 14.92 7.10
N MET A 146 -8.93 13.77 6.79
CA MET A 146 -8.17 12.57 6.46
C MET A 146 -8.05 12.35 4.93
N GLY A 147 -6.91 11.81 4.50
CA GLY A 147 -6.53 11.77 3.08
C GLY A 147 -7.22 10.68 2.24
N SER A 148 -7.50 9.51 2.83
CA SER A 148 -8.32 8.47 2.19
C SER A 148 -9.14 7.72 3.23
N LYS A 149 -10.40 7.43 2.90
CA LYS A 149 -11.35 6.69 3.73
C LYS A 149 -11.67 5.38 3.04
N ARG A 150 -11.45 4.24 3.70
CA ARG A 150 -11.71 2.93 3.12
C ARG A 150 -12.36 1.99 4.11
N ILE A 151 -13.21 1.11 3.61
CA ILE A 151 -13.89 0.05 4.35
C ILE A 151 -13.40 -1.27 3.79
N PHE A 152 -12.81 -2.11 4.63
CA PHE A 152 -12.42 -3.48 4.34
C PHE A 152 -13.55 -4.38 4.83
N LEU A 153 -14.36 -4.88 3.90
CA LEU A 153 -15.47 -5.77 4.18
C LEU A 153 -15.02 -7.21 3.96
N ILE A 154 -14.91 -7.97 5.04
CA ILE A 154 -14.59 -9.40 4.98
C ILE A 154 -15.88 -10.18 5.23
N THR A 155 -16.29 -10.97 4.23
CA THR A 155 -17.55 -11.71 4.26
C THR A 155 -17.45 -13.00 3.46
N ASN A 156 -18.17 -14.02 3.92
CA ASN A 156 -18.41 -15.28 3.22
C ASN A 156 -19.84 -15.37 2.64
N GLU A 157 -20.65 -14.31 2.81
CA GLU A 157 -22.05 -14.25 2.34
C GLU A 157 -22.16 -13.47 1.02
N ASP A 158 -22.61 -14.17 -0.03
CA ASP A 158 -22.68 -13.65 -1.40
C ASP A 158 -24.00 -12.97 -1.74
N HIS A 159 -25.10 -13.33 -1.06
CA HIS A 159 -26.43 -12.75 -1.25
C HIS A 159 -27.00 -12.15 0.05
N PRO A 160 -26.43 -11.06 0.59
CA PRO A 160 -27.03 -10.38 1.74
C PRO A 160 -28.46 -9.92 1.40
N HIS A 161 -29.39 -10.10 2.35
CA HIS A 161 -30.82 -9.72 2.23
C HIS A 161 -31.61 -10.48 1.14
N ALA A 162 -31.29 -11.75 0.88
CA ALA A 162 -31.96 -12.56 -0.15
C ALA A 162 -33.49 -12.59 -0.07
N THR A 163 -34.04 -12.55 1.14
CA THR A 163 -35.49 -12.57 1.38
C THR A 163 -36.17 -11.22 1.18
N ASN A 164 -35.42 -10.10 1.15
CA ASN A 164 -35.98 -8.75 1.13
C ASN A 164 -35.33 -7.83 0.07
N PRO A 165 -35.95 -7.67 -1.11
CA PRO A 165 -35.40 -6.85 -2.19
C PRO A 165 -35.37 -5.35 -1.87
N ALA A 166 -36.22 -4.87 -0.96
CA ALA A 166 -36.22 -3.46 -0.56
C ALA A 166 -34.96 -3.11 0.22
N LEU A 167 -34.53 -3.97 1.15
CA LEU A 167 -33.29 -3.80 1.90
C LEU A 167 -32.06 -3.91 1.00
N GLN A 168 -32.08 -4.82 0.03
CA GLN A 168 -31.03 -4.94 -0.97
C GLN A 168 -30.86 -3.65 -1.79
N THR A 169 -31.97 -3.08 -2.26
CA THR A 169 -31.97 -1.82 -3.02
C THR A 169 -31.44 -0.65 -2.18
N SER A 170 -31.86 -0.57 -0.92
CA SER A 170 -31.40 0.48 -0.01
C SER A 170 -29.91 0.34 0.33
N ALA A 171 -29.41 -0.88 0.53
CA ALA A 171 -27.98 -1.14 0.75
C ALA A 171 -27.14 -0.73 -0.46
N LEU A 172 -27.58 -1.05 -1.68
CA LEU A 172 -26.91 -0.62 -2.92
C LEU A 172 -26.89 0.89 -3.08
N ARG A 173 -28.01 1.56 -2.79
CA ARG A 173 -28.07 3.03 -2.80
C ARG A 173 -27.07 3.62 -1.82
N ARG A 174 -26.99 3.06 -0.61
CA ARG A 174 -26.07 3.54 0.43
C ARG A 174 -24.60 3.29 0.09
N ALA A 175 -24.29 2.17 -0.56
CA ALA A 175 -22.95 1.91 -1.08
C ALA A 175 -22.54 2.96 -2.13
N LYS A 176 -23.45 3.37 -3.02
CA LYS A 176 -23.19 4.47 -3.96
C LYS A 176 -22.97 5.80 -3.24
N ASP A 177 -23.79 6.13 -2.24
CA ASP A 177 -23.59 7.33 -1.42
C ASP A 177 -22.19 7.34 -0.78
N LEU A 178 -21.70 6.19 -0.29
CA LEU A 178 -20.35 6.08 0.28
C LEU A 178 -19.25 6.40 -0.74
N ASN A 179 -19.38 5.87 -1.96
CA ASN A 179 -18.44 6.15 -3.05
C ASN A 179 -18.46 7.64 -3.43
N GLU A 180 -19.64 8.28 -3.47
CA GLU A 180 -19.78 9.73 -3.70
C GLU A 180 -19.14 10.57 -2.59
N LEU A 181 -19.18 10.09 -1.33
CA LEU A 181 -18.48 10.68 -0.19
C LEU A 181 -16.96 10.42 -0.20
N GLY A 182 -16.44 9.72 -1.21
CA GLY A 182 -15.03 9.37 -1.34
C GLY A 182 -14.57 8.29 -0.37
N ILE A 183 -15.51 7.45 0.11
CA ILE A 183 -15.25 6.28 0.95
C ILE A 183 -15.27 5.05 0.06
N SER A 184 -14.12 4.39 -0.14
CA SER A 184 -14.02 3.20 -1.00
C SER A 184 -14.29 1.93 -0.20
N ILE A 185 -15.14 1.04 -0.72
CA ILE A 185 -15.42 -0.28 -0.13
C ILE A 185 -14.54 -1.32 -0.84
N GLU A 186 -13.62 -1.92 -0.10
CA GLU A 186 -12.79 -3.03 -0.55
C GLU A 186 -13.33 -4.34 0.01
N LEU A 187 -13.81 -5.22 -0.87
CA LEU A 187 -14.38 -6.51 -0.51
C LEU A 187 -13.32 -7.61 -0.51
N PHE A 188 -13.34 -8.40 0.55
CA PHE A 188 -12.56 -9.63 0.73
C PHE A 188 -13.54 -10.79 0.91
N MET A 189 -13.54 -11.71 -0.07
CA MET A 189 -14.54 -12.77 -0.20
C MET A 189 -13.94 -14.12 0.16
N PHE A 190 -14.68 -14.91 0.91
CA PHE A 190 -14.34 -16.31 1.17
C PHE A 190 -15.37 -17.26 0.56
N ASN A 191 -14.88 -18.38 0.02
CA ASN A 191 -15.77 -19.46 -0.40
C ASN A 191 -16.32 -20.19 0.82
N LYS A 192 -17.61 -20.56 0.76
CA LYS A 192 -18.21 -21.52 1.69
C LYS A 192 -17.81 -22.94 1.25
N ALA A 193 -17.77 -23.90 2.16
CA ALA A 193 -17.36 -25.29 1.91
C ALA A 193 -17.99 -25.90 0.64
N ASN A 194 -19.27 -25.60 0.39
CA ASN A 194 -20.08 -26.18 -0.67
C ASN A 194 -20.46 -25.20 -1.79
N LYS A 195 -20.03 -23.93 -1.73
CA LYS A 195 -20.44 -22.89 -2.69
C LYS A 195 -19.34 -21.87 -2.94
N ASN A 196 -19.03 -21.69 -4.24
CA ASN A 196 -18.19 -20.59 -4.68
C ASN A 196 -18.96 -19.27 -4.53
N PHE A 197 -18.29 -18.26 -3.99
CA PHE A 197 -18.88 -16.94 -3.79
C PHE A 197 -19.17 -16.26 -5.13
N ASP A 198 -20.43 -15.89 -5.39
CA ASP A 198 -20.81 -15.20 -6.63
C ASP A 198 -20.95 -13.68 -6.44
N LEU A 199 -20.02 -12.95 -7.06
CA LEU A 199 -19.97 -11.49 -7.09
C LEU A 199 -21.16 -10.83 -7.80
N ASN A 200 -21.71 -11.48 -8.83
CA ASN A 200 -22.69 -10.86 -9.71
C ASN A 200 -24.05 -10.67 -9.06
N ILE A 201 -24.29 -11.38 -7.96
CA ILE A 201 -25.55 -11.37 -7.23
C ILE A 201 -25.79 -10.00 -6.58
N PHE A 202 -24.80 -9.48 -5.83
CA PHE A 202 -24.95 -8.25 -5.05
C PHE A 202 -23.75 -7.31 -5.18
N TYR A 203 -22.53 -7.81 -4.92
CA TYR A 203 -21.36 -6.97 -4.72
C TYR A 203 -20.80 -6.31 -5.97
N LYS A 204 -21.14 -6.79 -7.17
CA LYS A 204 -20.76 -6.16 -8.45
C LYS A 204 -21.13 -4.67 -8.52
N ASN A 205 -22.25 -4.28 -7.89
CA ASN A 205 -22.73 -2.90 -7.88
C ASN A 205 -22.26 -2.09 -6.65
N VAL A 206 -21.55 -2.75 -5.72
CA VAL A 206 -21.04 -2.18 -4.47
C VAL A 206 -19.57 -1.78 -4.61
N VAL A 207 -18.79 -2.61 -5.29
CA VAL A 207 -17.33 -2.52 -5.42
C VAL A 207 -16.94 -1.93 -6.79
N GLU A 208 -15.80 -1.25 -6.88
CA GLU A 208 -15.27 -0.74 -8.16
C GLU A 208 -14.82 -1.87 -9.09
N GLU A 209 -14.91 -1.68 -10.41
CA GLU A 209 -14.58 -2.72 -11.41
C GLU A 209 -13.11 -3.20 -11.34
N GLU A 210 -12.18 -2.35 -10.90
CA GLU A 210 -10.77 -2.71 -10.71
C GLU A 210 -10.55 -3.73 -9.58
N ASP A 211 -11.54 -3.93 -8.73
CA ASP A 211 -11.46 -4.73 -7.50
C ASP A 211 -12.20 -6.08 -7.58
N ILE A 212 -12.85 -6.39 -8.71
CA ILE A 212 -13.52 -7.67 -8.99
C ILE A 212 -12.45 -8.76 -9.14
N GLN A 213 -12.32 -9.62 -8.13
CA GLN A 213 -11.32 -10.71 -8.09
C GLN A 213 -11.97 -11.98 -7.57
N ASN A 214 -11.30 -13.13 -7.75
CA ASN A 214 -11.82 -14.41 -7.28
C ASN A 214 -11.94 -14.45 -5.74
N ALA A 215 -12.86 -15.28 -5.27
CA ALA A 215 -13.02 -15.56 -3.86
C ALA A 215 -11.97 -16.56 -3.36
N GLU A 216 -11.57 -16.37 -2.11
CA GLU A 216 -10.40 -17.03 -1.53
C GLU A 216 -10.78 -18.34 -0.84
N SER A 217 -9.83 -19.27 -0.85
CA SER A 217 -9.94 -20.55 -0.13
C SER A 217 -8.92 -20.67 1.00
N LYS A 218 -7.81 -19.90 0.94
CA LYS A 218 -6.71 -19.96 1.91
C LYS A 218 -6.46 -18.63 2.59
N PHE A 219 -6.18 -18.71 3.88
CA PHE A 219 -5.89 -17.55 4.72
C PHE A 219 -4.62 -16.76 4.31
N GLU A 220 -3.57 -17.45 3.88
CA GLU A 220 -2.33 -16.80 3.46
C GLU A 220 -2.56 -15.86 2.26
N GLU A 221 -3.49 -16.22 1.38
CA GLU A 221 -3.86 -15.41 0.21
C GLU A 221 -4.57 -14.12 0.64
N LEU A 222 -5.48 -14.21 1.62
CA LEU A 222 -6.15 -13.05 2.23
C LEU A 222 -5.14 -12.07 2.82
N MET A 223 -4.20 -12.59 3.61
CA MET A 223 -3.15 -11.80 4.23
C MET A 223 -2.32 -11.04 3.20
N VAL A 224 -1.94 -11.71 2.10
CA VAL A 224 -1.19 -11.07 1.00
C VAL A 224 -2.04 -10.01 0.30
N ARG A 225 -3.33 -10.25 0.10
CA ARG A 225 -4.23 -9.30 -0.58
C ARG A 225 -4.52 -8.07 0.27
N ILE A 226 -4.84 -8.26 1.55
CA ILE A 226 -5.06 -7.15 2.49
C ILE A 226 -3.81 -6.28 2.52
N ARG A 227 -2.61 -6.84 2.70
CA ARG A 227 -1.35 -6.08 2.70
C ARG A 227 -1.12 -5.29 1.39
N ARG A 228 -1.53 -5.83 0.25
CA ARG A 228 -1.41 -5.14 -1.05
C ARG A 228 -2.35 -3.95 -1.17
N LYS A 229 -3.58 -4.06 -0.66
CA LYS A 229 -4.56 -2.97 -0.71
C LYS A 229 -4.47 -2.00 0.48
N GLU A 230 -3.83 -2.41 1.58
CA GLU A 230 -3.60 -1.61 2.78
C GLU A 230 -3.01 -0.23 2.47
N THR A 231 -2.06 -0.17 1.53
CA THR A 231 -1.38 1.06 1.16
C THR A 231 -1.93 1.63 -0.14
N LYS A 232 -2.22 2.94 -0.17
CA LYS A 232 -2.63 3.60 -1.42
C LYS A 232 -1.40 3.74 -2.32
N LYS A 233 -1.58 3.58 -3.63
CA LYS A 233 -0.59 3.97 -4.63
C LYS A 233 -0.21 5.44 -4.42
N ARG A 234 0.98 5.70 -3.86
CA ARG A 234 1.49 7.05 -3.60
C ARG A 234 2.59 7.40 -4.61
N PRO A 235 2.34 8.31 -5.57
CA PRO A 235 3.40 8.77 -6.45
C PRO A 235 4.42 9.58 -5.64
N LEU A 236 5.70 9.31 -5.86
CA LEU A 236 6.81 10.11 -5.32
C LEU A 236 6.81 11.50 -5.95
N GLN A 237 6.57 11.57 -7.27
CA GLN A 237 6.46 12.81 -8.01
C GLN A 237 5.72 12.61 -9.34
N LYS A 238 5.16 13.70 -9.87
CA LYS A 238 4.68 13.79 -11.26
C LYS A 238 5.71 14.50 -12.11
N ILE A 239 6.03 13.94 -13.27
CA ILE A 239 7.05 14.45 -14.19
C ILE A 239 6.54 14.47 -15.62
N LEU A 240 7.14 15.33 -16.43
CA LEU A 240 6.99 15.30 -17.88
C LEU A 240 8.13 14.49 -18.49
N PHE A 241 7.82 13.70 -19.51
CA PHE A 241 8.77 12.99 -20.33
C PHE A 241 8.77 13.59 -21.74
N GLY A 242 9.84 14.32 -22.07
CA GLY A 242 10.04 14.92 -23.37
C GLY A 242 10.77 13.98 -24.31
N LEU A 243 10.13 13.67 -25.44
CA LEU A 243 10.72 12.88 -26.53
C LEU A 243 11.24 13.76 -27.68
N GLY A 244 10.93 15.06 -27.64
CA GLY A 244 11.39 16.09 -28.56
C GLY A 244 11.03 17.48 -28.01
N GLU A 245 11.25 18.54 -28.79
CA GLU A 245 11.05 19.93 -28.34
C GLU A 245 9.59 20.25 -28.01
N ASN A 246 8.64 19.68 -28.76
CA ASN A 246 7.20 19.96 -28.64
C ASN A 246 6.36 18.74 -28.28
N PHE A 247 6.99 17.60 -27.93
CA PHE A 247 6.27 16.36 -27.61
C PHE A 247 6.62 15.87 -26.21
N ASN A 248 5.68 16.07 -25.29
CA ASN A 248 5.81 15.73 -23.87
C ASN A 248 4.63 14.88 -23.42
N ILE A 249 4.91 13.84 -22.64
CA ILE A 249 3.88 13.04 -21.96
C ILE A 249 4.01 13.19 -20.45
N SER A 250 2.91 12.99 -19.73
CA SER A 250 2.90 13.07 -18.27
C SER A 250 3.02 11.67 -17.65
N LEU A 251 3.95 11.53 -16.71
CA LEU A 251 4.24 10.29 -15.99
C LEU A 251 4.26 10.52 -14.48
N LYS A 252 3.85 9.51 -13.72
CA LYS A 252 4.05 9.41 -12.28
C LYS A 252 5.25 8.51 -11.99
N VAL A 253 6.10 8.96 -11.08
CA VAL A 253 7.22 8.17 -10.54
C VAL A 253 6.77 7.58 -9.21
N PHE A 254 6.93 6.28 -9.05
CA PHE A 254 6.68 5.51 -7.84
C PHE A 254 7.99 4.94 -7.31
N LEU A 255 8.01 4.69 -6.01
CA LEU A 255 9.07 3.95 -5.36
C LEU A 255 8.51 2.64 -4.84
N LEU A 256 8.79 1.54 -5.54
CA LEU A 256 8.28 0.22 -5.16
C LEU A 256 9.01 -0.36 -3.95
N PHE A 257 10.31 -0.07 -3.84
CA PHE A 257 11.16 -0.56 -2.76
C PHE A 257 11.84 0.60 -2.04
N SER A 258 11.58 0.68 -0.74
CA SER A 258 12.23 1.63 0.17
C SER A 258 12.82 0.86 1.34
N PRO A 259 14.04 1.19 1.79
CA PRO A 259 14.57 0.62 3.02
C PRO A 259 13.69 1.02 4.21
N ALA A 260 13.21 0.04 4.96
CA ALA A 260 12.58 0.28 6.26
C ALA A 260 13.65 0.71 7.26
N ARG A 261 13.54 1.94 7.76
CA ARG A 261 14.47 2.49 8.77
C ARG A 261 13.70 2.68 10.06
N LYS A 262 14.41 2.59 11.20
CA LYS A 262 13.85 2.96 12.50
C LYS A 262 13.35 4.41 12.44
N GLY A 263 12.19 4.66 13.04
CA GLY A 263 11.64 6.01 13.21
C GLY A 263 12.65 6.95 13.89
N ASN A 264 12.57 8.24 13.56
CA ASN A 264 13.39 9.24 14.23
C ASN A 264 12.95 9.37 15.69
N HIS A 265 13.87 9.71 16.59
CA HIS A 265 13.49 10.04 17.96
C HIS A 265 12.68 11.33 17.99
N VAL A 266 11.77 11.41 18.96
CA VAL A 266 10.99 12.62 19.26
C VAL A 266 11.48 13.18 20.59
N TYR A 267 11.57 14.51 20.68
CA TYR A 267 11.94 15.19 21.93
C TYR A 267 10.71 15.34 22.83
N LEU A 268 10.84 14.94 24.08
CA LEU A 268 9.78 15.00 25.08
C LEU A 268 10.20 15.88 26.25
N ASP A 269 9.24 16.58 26.85
CA ASP A 269 9.44 17.25 28.13
C ASP A 269 9.52 16.20 29.25
N SER A 270 10.61 16.22 30.03
CA SER A 270 10.85 15.23 31.10
C SER A 270 9.79 15.25 32.20
N ARG A 271 9.04 16.35 32.37
CA ARG A 271 8.02 16.47 33.42
C ARG A 271 6.66 15.97 32.98
N THR A 272 6.31 16.22 31.71
CA THR A 272 4.95 15.98 31.19
C THR A 272 4.88 14.88 30.14
N ASN A 273 6.02 14.41 29.63
CA ASN A 273 6.16 13.47 28.51
C ASN A 273 5.45 13.94 27.22
N ASN A 274 5.15 15.23 27.10
CA ASN A 274 4.57 15.81 25.90
C ASN A 274 5.67 16.13 24.87
N GLU A 275 5.32 16.05 23.59
CA GLU A 275 6.23 16.37 22.49
C GLU A 275 6.65 17.85 22.50
N VAL A 276 7.94 18.09 22.26
CA VAL A 276 8.54 19.42 22.23
C VAL A 276 8.80 19.85 20.78
N ASN A 277 8.34 21.05 20.44
CA ASN A 277 8.65 21.67 19.15
C ASN A 277 10.06 22.26 19.18
N VAL A 278 10.94 21.73 18.33
CA VAL A 278 12.32 22.23 18.20
C VAL A 278 12.35 23.39 17.20
N MET A 279 12.72 24.58 17.68
CA MET A 279 12.97 25.75 16.84
C MET A 279 14.47 26.07 16.82
N THR A 280 15.02 26.34 15.63
CA THR A 280 16.44 26.66 15.45
C THR A 280 16.57 28.05 14.85
N GLU A 281 17.19 28.96 15.61
CA GLU A 281 17.50 30.32 15.18
C GLU A 281 19.02 30.54 15.12
N TYR A 282 19.46 31.31 14.15
CA TYR A 282 20.88 31.68 14.01
C TYR A 282 21.09 33.06 14.62
N ILE A 283 22.05 33.17 15.54
CA ILE A 283 22.34 34.42 16.27
C ILE A 283 23.78 34.82 15.98
N CYS A 284 24.00 36.11 15.72
CA CYS A 284 25.33 36.67 15.58
C CYS A 284 26.04 36.69 16.94
N LYS A 285 27.25 36.15 17.02
CA LYS A 285 28.02 36.06 18.27
C LYS A 285 28.33 37.43 18.88
N ASP A 286 28.58 38.44 18.05
CA ASP A 286 29.06 39.75 18.50
C ASP A 286 27.90 40.72 18.80
N SER A 287 26.85 40.71 17.99
CA SER A 287 25.70 41.63 18.14
C SER A 287 24.51 41.03 18.89
N ALA A 288 24.53 39.72 19.19
CA ALA A 288 23.41 38.96 19.77
C ALA A 288 22.08 39.11 18.99
N SER A 289 22.13 39.57 17.73
CA SER A 289 20.97 39.76 16.88
C SER A 289 20.67 38.49 16.07
N ASN A 290 19.38 38.24 15.83
CA ASN A 290 18.93 37.17 14.95
C ASN A 290 19.38 37.44 13.51
N LEU A 291 19.96 36.41 12.87
CA LEU A 291 20.44 36.47 11.50
C LEU A 291 19.37 35.99 10.54
N LEU A 292 19.08 36.82 9.53
CA LEU A 292 18.20 36.42 8.43
C LEU A 292 19.01 35.60 7.41
N PRO A 293 18.34 34.76 6.58
CA PRO A 293 19.01 34.02 5.51
C PRO A 293 19.80 34.90 4.53
N SER A 294 19.49 36.19 4.44
CA SER A 294 20.19 37.18 3.61
C SER A 294 21.52 37.65 4.21
N ASP A 295 21.66 37.58 5.54
CA ASP A 295 22.87 37.98 6.26
C ASP A 295 23.92 36.86 6.24
N ILE A 296 23.51 35.64 5.86
CA ILE A 296 24.34 34.44 5.84
C ILE A 296 24.85 34.18 4.42
N LYS A 297 26.17 34.13 4.27
CA LYS A 297 26.85 33.70 3.04
C LYS A 297 27.59 32.39 3.28
N ASN A 298 27.66 31.58 2.23
CA ASN A 298 28.41 30.33 2.26
C ASN A 298 29.80 30.56 1.70
N TYR A 299 30.80 29.86 2.23
CA TYR A 299 32.14 29.89 1.63
C TYR A 299 32.71 28.48 1.53
N PHE A 300 33.61 28.29 0.56
CA PHE A 300 34.43 27.09 0.41
C PHE A 300 35.89 27.53 0.41
N GLU A 301 36.70 26.85 1.22
CA GLU A 301 38.13 27.16 1.34
C GLU A 301 38.94 26.25 0.42
N TYR A 302 39.75 26.85 -0.45
CA TYR A 302 40.64 26.15 -1.37
C TYR A 302 42.02 26.78 -1.30
N GLY A 303 43.04 26.02 -0.87
CA GLY A 303 44.42 26.51 -0.82
C GLY A 303 44.65 27.71 0.12
N GLY A 304 43.79 27.91 1.13
CA GLY A 304 43.85 29.06 2.04
C GLY A 304 43.05 30.29 1.58
N GLU A 305 42.51 30.28 0.36
CA GLU A 305 41.61 31.33 -0.12
C GLU A 305 40.14 30.94 0.11
N LYS A 306 39.32 31.92 0.54
CA LYS A 306 37.89 31.73 0.79
C LYS A 306 37.08 32.19 -0.41
N ALA A 307 36.51 31.25 -1.15
CA ALA A 307 35.54 31.54 -2.20
C ALA A 307 34.14 31.70 -1.56
N ILE A 308 33.63 32.93 -1.54
CA ILE A 308 32.33 33.27 -0.94
C ILE A 308 31.25 33.21 -2.02
N PHE A 309 30.15 32.55 -1.72
CA PHE A 309 28.99 32.40 -2.59
C PHE A 309 27.71 32.84 -1.90
N ASN A 310 26.87 33.53 -2.65
CA ASN A 310 25.49 33.78 -2.26
C ASN A 310 24.64 32.52 -2.45
N LYS A 311 23.54 32.41 -1.69
CA LYS A 311 22.61 31.28 -1.83
C LYS A 311 22.07 31.14 -3.26
N ASP A 312 21.79 32.26 -3.93
CA ASP A 312 21.29 32.28 -5.31
C ASP A 312 22.34 31.84 -6.33
N GLU A 313 23.61 32.14 -6.10
CA GLU A 313 24.71 31.68 -6.95
C GLU A 313 24.86 30.16 -6.87
N LEU A 314 24.76 29.59 -5.66
CA LEU A 314 24.78 28.15 -5.47
C LEU A 314 23.59 27.45 -6.16
N LEU A 315 22.42 28.08 -6.15
CA LEU A 315 21.25 27.58 -6.90
C LEU A 315 21.47 27.66 -8.41
N LYS A 316 22.06 28.75 -8.92
CA LYS A 316 22.42 28.90 -10.35
C LYS A 316 23.42 27.83 -10.79
N ILE A 317 24.45 27.55 -10.00
CA ILE A 317 25.44 26.50 -10.29
C ILE A 317 24.78 25.12 -10.39
N LYS A 318 23.76 24.86 -9.56
CA LYS A 318 23.02 23.59 -9.56
C LYS A 318 21.90 23.52 -10.62
N LYS A 319 21.69 24.56 -11.41
CA LYS A 319 20.63 24.60 -12.42
C LYS A 319 21.11 23.92 -13.70
N PHE A 320 20.59 22.73 -13.96
CA PHE A 320 20.86 21.96 -15.17
C PHE A 320 19.59 21.75 -16.00
N GLY A 321 19.74 21.54 -17.31
CA GLY A 321 18.62 21.25 -18.23
C GLY A 321 18.26 22.42 -19.16
N PRO A 322 17.42 22.18 -20.18
CA PRO A 322 16.95 23.21 -21.10
C PRO A 322 16.13 24.25 -20.34
N GLN A 323 16.32 25.53 -20.66
CA GLN A 323 15.63 26.65 -20.01
C GLN A 323 14.16 26.78 -20.41
N THR A 324 13.64 25.85 -21.21
CA THR A 324 12.20 25.75 -21.48
C THR A 324 11.47 25.43 -20.19
N LYS A 325 10.51 26.30 -19.81
CA LYS A 325 9.71 26.26 -18.58
C LYS A 325 9.09 24.88 -18.26
N PHE A 326 8.91 24.04 -19.28
CA PHE A 326 8.24 22.73 -19.19
C PHE A 326 9.18 21.53 -18.98
N LEU A 327 10.50 21.67 -19.20
CA LEU A 327 11.46 20.55 -19.21
C LEU A 327 12.65 20.74 -18.25
N SER A 328 12.58 21.75 -17.37
CA SER A 328 13.59 21.94 -16.32
C SER A 328 13.64 20.77 -15.32
N LYS A 329 12.53 20.04 -15.20
CA LYS A 329 12.37 18.84 -14.37
C LYS A 329 11.70 17.73 -15.15
N GLY A 330 12.06 16.49 -14.86
CA GLY A 330 11.49 15.30 -15.48
C GLY A 330 12.48 14.50 -16.31
N LEU A 331 11.98 13.87 -17.36
CA LEU A 331 12.73 12.97 -18.23
C LEU A 331 12.91 13.59 -19.61
N THR A 332 14.12 13.52 -20.15
CA THR A 332 14.42 13.87 -21.54
C THR A 332 14.99 12.64 -22.23
N LEU A 333 14.38 12.19 -23.33
CA LEU A 333 14.90 11.08 -24.11
C LEU A 333 16.24 11.47 -24.77
N LEU A 334 17.26 10.62 -24.63
CA LEU A 334 18.55 10.80 -25.31
C LEU A 334 18.70 9.82 -26.48
N GLY A 335 18.14 8.62 -26.36
CA GLY A 335 18.19 7.61 -27.42
C GLY A 335 17.85 6.21 -26.92
N PHE A 336 18.13 5.20 -27.75
CA PHE A 336 17.81 3.80 -27.46
C PHE A 336 19.07 2.93 -27.51
N LYS A 337 19.18 1.98 -26.58
CA LYS A 337 20.25 0.96 -26.56
C LYS A 337 19.65 -0.45 -26.45
N PRO A 338 20.36 -1.51 -26.87
CA PRO A 338 19.94 -2.90 -26.62
C PRO A 338 19.88 -3.21 -25.12
N LYS A 339 18.93 -4.04 -24.70
CA LYS A 339 18.72 -4.46 -23.30
C LYS A 339 19.97 -5.12 -22.69
N GLU A 340 20.72 -5.87 -23.49
CA GLU A 340 21.97 -6.55 -23.09
C GLU A 340 23.08 -5.61 -22.59
N ARG A 341 23.05 -4.33 -22.97
CA ARG A 341 24.05 -3.36 -22.51
C ARG A 341 23.85 -2.96 -21.05
N LEU A 342 22.66 -3.21 -20.50
CA LEU A 342 22.36 -2.95 -19.09
C LEU A 342 22.88 -4.13 -18.24
N LYS A 343 23.97 -3.90 -17.50
CA LYS A 343 24.57 -4.92 -16.63
C LYS A 343 24.16 -4.67 -15.18
N LEU A 344 23.83 -5.74 -14.46
CA LEU A 344 23.43 -5.69 -13.05
C LEU A 344 24.50 -5.05 -12.14
N LYS A 345 25.78 -5.23 -12.47
CA LYS A 345 26.91 -4.67 -11.70
C LYS A 345 26.98 -3.13 -11.67
N TYR A 346 26.23 -2.45 -12.54
CA TYR A 346 26.18 -0.99 -12.58
C TYR A 346 25.02 -0.41 -11.76
N ASN A 347 24.39 -1.20 -10.89
CA ASN A 347 23.34 -0.71 -10.03
C ASN A 347 23.90 0.17 -8.90
N LEU A 348 23.46 1.43 -8.83
CA LEU A 348 23.89 2.38 -7.79
C LEU A 348 22.94 2.49 -6.61
N LYS A 349 21.63 2.52 -6.91
CA LYS A 349 20.57 2.76 -5.94
C LYS A 349 19.28 2.08 -6.39
N ASN A 350 18.28 2.08 -5.53
CA ASN A 350 16.95 1.58 -5.86
C ASN A 350 16.41 2.18 -7.16
N SER A 351 15.82 1.32 -8.00
CA SER A 351 15.11 1.75 -9.20
C SER A 351 13.80 2.41 -8.84
N TYR A 352 13.42 3.40 -9.64
CA TYR A 352 12.07 3.96 -9.58
C TYR A 352 11.19 3.24 -10.58
N PHE A 353 9.87 3.33 -10.40
CA PHE A 353 8.90 2.79 -11.34
C PHE A 353 8.10 3.92 -11.95
N ILE A 354 7.91 3.91 -13.27
CA ILE A 354 7.14 4.94 -13.98
C ILE A 354 5.85 4.37 -14.54
N TYR A 355 4.78 5.15 -14.39
CA TYR A 355 3.43 4.85 -14.88
C TYR A 355 2.81 6.10 -15.51
N PRO A 356 1.99 6.00 -16.56
CA PRO A 356 1.43 7.18 -17.22
C PRO A 356 0.40 7.90 -16.33
N ASP A 357 0.24 9.20 -16.55
CA ASP A 357 -0.78 10.02 -15.88
C ASP A 357 -1.42 11.02 -16.85
N ASP A 358 -2.67 10.77 -17.22
CA ASP A 358 -3.43 11.62 -18.16
C ASP A 358 -3.97 12.91 -17.53
N SER A 359 -3.69 13.14 -16.23
CA SER A 359 -4.16 14.32 -15.49
C SER A 359 -3.64 15.64 -16.09
N GLN A 360 -2.38 15.68 -16.54
CA GLN A 360 -1.75 16.90 -17.08
C GLN A 360 -1.77 16.94 -18.61
N VAL A 361 -1.49 15.81 -19.25
CA VAL A 361 -1.43 15.66 -20.70
C VAL A 361 -2.31 14.49 -21.10
N LYS A 362 -3.41 14.76 -21.80
CA LYS A 362 -4.34 13.74 -22.26
C LYS A 362 -3.64 12.75 -23.20
N GLN A 363 -4.09 11.49 -23.20
CA GLN A 363 -3.56 10.41 -24.05
C GLN A 363 -2.08 10.03 -23.80
N SER A 364 -1.51 10.43 -22.66
CA SER A 364 -0.19 9.96 -22.22
C SER A 364 -0.19 8.44 -22.00
N SER A 365 -1.29 7.87 -21.47
CA SER A 365 -1.44 6.43 -21.25
C SER A 365 -1.37 5.62 -22.53
N LEU A 366 -2.09 6.06 -23.58
CA LEU A 366 -2.12 5.41 -24.88
C LEU A 366 -0.74 5.45 -25.56
N PHE A 367 -0.06 6.59 -25.52
CA PHE A 367 1.28 6.69 -26.07
C PHE A 367 2.26 5.79 -25.31
N PHE A 368 2.20 5.81 -23.98
CA PHE A 368 3.15 5.09 -23.14
C PHE A 368 2.99 3.57 -23.25
N SER A 369 1.76 3.04 -23.39
CA SER A 369 1.54 1.61 -23.63
C SER A 369 2.19 1.16 -24.94
N HIS A 370 1.90 1.86 -26.04
CA HIS A 370 2.52 1.57 -27.33
C HIS A 370 4.05 1.73 -27.32
N PHE A 371 4.56 2.72 -26.58
CA PHE A 371 5.99 2.93 -26.42
C PHE A 371 6.66 1.74 -25.73
N LEU A 372 6.08 1.22 -24.64
CA LEU A 372 6.60 0.04 -23.94
C LEU A 372 6.54 -1.22 -24.80
N ASP A 373 5.43 -1.45 -25.50
CA ASP A 373 5.28 -2.61 -26.39
C ASP A 373 6.33 -2.62 -27.49
N LYS A 374 6.61 -1.45 -28.09
CA LYS A 374 7.64 -1.32 -29.14
C LYS A 374 9.06 -1.46 -28.59
N LEU A 375 9.32 -1.01 -27.37
CA LEU A 375 10.62 -1.21 -26.71
C LEU A 375 10.89 -2.69 -26.45
N GLU A 376 9.91 -3.42 -25.91
CA GLU A 376 10.06 -4.84 -25.61
C GLU A 376 10.13 -5.68 -26.90
N ALA A 377 9.29 -5.39 -27.89
CA ALA A 377 9.33 -6.07 -29.19
C ALA A 377 10.68 -5.92 -29.91
N LYS A 378 11.37 -4.79 -29.71
CA LYS A 378 12.70 -4.54 -30.28
C LYS A 378 13.85 -4.96 -29.35
N GLY A 379 13.57 -5.44 -28.14
CA GLY A 379 14.59 -5.76 -27.12
C GLY A 379 15.47 -4.56 -26.75
N LYS A 380 14.90 -3.34 -26.76
CA LYS A 380 15.63 -2.09 -26.51
C LYS A 380 15.19 -1.44 -25.20
N ILE A 381 16.12 -0.69 -24.61
CA ILE A 381 15.91 0.21 -23.48
C ILE A 381 16.03 1.66 -23.96
N ALA A 382 15.27 2.57 -23.38
CA ALA A 382 15.42 3.99 -23.62
C ALA A 382 16.40 4.60 -22.61
N ILE A 383 17.37 5.37 -23.09
CA ILE A 383 18.31 6.12 -22.25
C ILE A 383 17.79 7.54 -22.16
N CYS A 384 17.59 8.00 -20.93
CA CYS A 384 17.02 9.31 -20.64
C CYS A 384 17.92 10.07 -19.68
N ARG A 385 17.88 11.41 -19.75
CA ARG A 385 18.34 12.28 -18.68
C ARG A 385 17.18 12.51 -17.72
N TYR A 386 17.42 12.31 -16.43
CA TYR A 386 16.44 12.49 -15.36
C TYR A 386 16.88 13.61 -14.41
N ILE A 387 15.99 14.58 -14.20
CA ILE A 387 16.15 15.64 -13.21
C ILE A 387 14.97 15.55 -12.26
N ALA A 388 15.22 15.13 -11.01
CA ALA A 388 14.16 14.87 -10.06
C ALA A 388 13.52 16.16 -9.52
N ARG A 389 14.32 17.17 -9.21
CA ARG A 389 13.87 18.44 -8.62
C ARG A 389 14.56 19.61 -9.31
N ASP A 390 13.95 20.79 -9.20
CA ASP A 390 14.62 22.02 -9.60
C ASP A 390 15.92 22.19 -8.78
N TYR A 391 16.96 22.68 -9.42
CA TYR A 391 18.32 22.84 -8.83
C TYR A 391 18.95 21.53 -8.34
N SER A 392 18.64 20.40 -9.01
CA SER A 392 19.28 19.11 -8.75
C SER A 392 20.15 18.66 -9.93
N LYS A 393 21.19 17.89 -9.61
CA LYS A 393 22.09 17.33 -10.64
C LYS A 393 21.32 16.35 -11.54
N PRO A 394 21.53 16.39 -12.88
CA PRO A 394 20.95 15.43 -13.78
C PRO A 394 21.58 14.05 -13.57
N SER A 395 20.78 13.01 -13.67
CA SER A 395 21.24 11.62 -13.68
C SER A 395 20.92 10.99 -15.02
N ILE A 396 21.80 10.15 -15.56
CA ILE A 396 21.47 9.32 -16.72
C ILE A 396 20.74 8.08 -16.22
N VAL A 397 19.62 7.76 -16.86
CA VAL A 397 18.76 6.65 -16.45
C VAL A 397 18.40 5.77 -17.64
N ALA A 398 18.29 4.47 -17.39
CA ALA A 398 17.76 3.51 -18.34
C ALA A 398 16.30 3.21 -17.98
N LEU A 399 15.41 3.33 -18.97
CA LEU A 399 14.03 2.87 -18.89
C LEU A 399 13.98 1.43 -19.41
N LEU A 400 13.72 0.52 -18.48
CA LEU A 400 13.54 -0.90 -18.74
C LEU A 400 12.03 -1.21 -18.77
N PRO A 401 11.45 -1.58 -19.92
CA PRO A 401 10.03 -1.93 -19.99
C PRO A 401 9.71 -3.18 -19.15
N GLN A 402 8.54 -3.18 -18.51
CA GLN A 402 8.00 -4.30 -17.76
C GLN A 402 6.57 -4.58 -18.22
N LYS A 403 6.32 -5.81 -18.67
CA LYS A 403 4.98 -6.33 -18.95
C LYS A 403 4.28 -6.71 -17.66
N GLU A 404 2.97 -6.59 -17.69
CA GLU A 404 2.11 -7.07 -16.63
C GLU A 404 2.18 -8.59 -16.50
N GLN A 405 2.24 -9.08 -15.26
CA GLN A 405 2.22 -10.51 -14.96
C GLN A 405 1.29 -10.73 -13.77
N PHE A 406 0.35 -11.65 -13.95
CA PHE A 406 -0.54 -12.14 -12.90
C PHE A 406 -0.07 -13.50 -12.39
N ASP A 407 -0.43 -13.79 -11.14
CA ASP A 407 -0.30 -15.10 -10.52
C ASP A 407 -1.46 -16.02 -10.92
N GLU A 408 -1.37 -17.30 -10.55
CA GLU A 408 -2.42 -18.31 -10.75
C GLU A 408 -3.77 -17.88 -10.15
N ASN A 409 -3.73 -17.13 -9.05
CA ASN A 409 -4.91 -16.61 -8.35
C ASN A 409 -5.46 -15.29 -8.94
N GLY A 410 -4.99 -14.86 -10.12
CA GLY A 410 -5.38 -13.58 -10.74
C GLY A 410 -4.79 -12.35 -10.05
N ILE A 411 -3.83 -12.54 -9.15
CA ILE A 411 -3.19 -11.46 -8.38
C ILE A 411 -2.02 -10.88 -9.18
N GLN A 412 -1.99 -9.55 -9.38
CA GLN A 412 -0.92 -8.88 -10.14
C GLN A 412 0.45 -8.98 -9.42
N ILE A 413 1.42 -9.73 -9.96
CA ILE A 413 2.79 -9.83 -9.41
C ILE A 413 3.65 -8.67 -9.91
N LYS A 414 3.60 -8.41 -11.22
CA LYS A 414 4.40 -7.34 -11.85
C LYS A 414 3.45 -6.33 -12.48
N PRO A 415 3.51 -5.04 -12.06
CA PRO A 415 2.70 -4.01 -12.69
C PRO A 415 3.20 -3.65 -14.09
N PRO A 416 2.32 -3.29 -15.04
CA PRO A 416 2.73 -2.77 -16.33
C PRO A 416 3.38 -1.39 -16.17
N GLY A 417 4.51 -1.16 -16.84
CA GLY A 417 5.20 0.12 -16.77
C GLY A 417 6.66 0.02 -17.19
N ALA A 418 7.50 0.89 -16.63
CA ALA A 418 8.94 0.79 -16.81
C ALA A 418 9.71 1.06 -15.52
N HIS A 419 10.81 0.33 -15.34
CA HIS A 419 11.80 0.62 -14.30
C HIS A 419 12.76 1.70 -14.79
N LEU A 420 12.93 2.73 -13.97
CA LEU A 420 13.86 3.83 -14.17
C LEU A 420 15.10 3.55 -13.32
N ILE A 421 16.11 3.00 -13.96
CA ILE A 421 17.36 2.53 -13.35
C ILE A 421 18.40 3.63 -13.52
N THR A 422 18.98 4.10 -12.41
CA THR A 422 20.04 5.12 -12.47
C THR A 422 21.36 4.49 -12.89
N LEU A 423 21.99 5.05 -13.93
CA LEU A 423 23.28 4.60 -14.44
C LEU A 423 24.41 5.40 -13.79
N PRO A 424 25.56 4.76 -13.52
CA PRO A 424 26.73 5.43 -12.96
C PRO A 424 27.40 6.34 -13.97
N PHE A 425 27.89 7.48 -13.47
CA PHE A 425 28.88 8.29 -14.16
C PHE A 425 30.28 7.67 -14.01
N ALA A 426 31.25 8.22 -14.74
CA ALA A 426 32.64 7.76 -14.64
C ALA A 426 33.17 7.86 -13.21
N ASP A 427 32.80 8.92 -12.47
CA ASP A 427 33.22 9.15 -11.08
C ASP A 427 32.70 8.10 -10.09
N ASP A 428 31.57 7.45 -10.41
CA ASP A 428 30.98 6.40 -9.57
C ASP A 428 31.69 5.05 -9.77
N LEU A 429 32.42 4.87 -10.87
CA LEU A 429 33.14 3.64 -11.17
C LEU A 429 34.46 3.60 -10.40
N ARG A 430 34.59 2.65 -9.48
CA ARG A 430 35.83 2.41 -8.75
C ARG A 430 36.70 1.38 -9.47
N SER A 431 37.94 1.76 -9.80
CA SER A 431 38.94 0.82 -10.27
C SER A 431 39.37 -0.10 -9.12
N LEU A 432 39.39 -1.41 -9.37
CA LEU A 432 39.97 -2.35 -8.42
C LEU A 432 41.51 -2.22 -8.47
N PRO A 433 42.20 -2.18 -7.32
CA PRO A 433 43.66 -2.23 -7.32
C PRO A 433 44.14 -3.58 -7.88
N ASN A 434 45.06 -3.51 -8.86
CA ASN A 434 45.59 -4.65 -9.61
C ASN A 434 46.22 -5.75 -8.71
N ASP A 435 46.66 -5.41 -7.50
CA ASP A 435 47.38 -6.32 -6.60
C ASP A 435 46.52 -7.46 -6.04
N SER A 436 45.20 -7.28 -5.99
CA SER A 436 44.25 -8.32 -5.59
C SER A 436 44.10 -9.42 -6.65
N ILE A 437 44.39 -9.11 -7.92
CA ILE A 437 44.36 -10.04 -9.05
C ILE A 437 45.65 -10.87 -9.09
N GLN A 438 46.78 -10.38 -8.54
CA GLN A 438 48.02 -11.15 -8.48
C GLN A 438 48.10 -12.12 -7.30
N LYS A 439 47.46 -11.83 -6.15
CA LYS A 439 47.45 -12.74 -4.99
C LYS A 439 46.26 -13.70 -4.94
N GLY A 440 45.18 -13.41 -5.68
CA GLY A 440 43.96 -14.23 -5.69
C GLY A 440 43.85 -15.25 -6.83
N ASN A 441 44.79 -15.30 -7.78
CA ASN A 441 44.60 -16.08 -9.02
C ASN A 441 45.56 -17.26 -9.15
N LEU A 442 45.00 -18.47 -9.03
CA LEU A 442 45.08 -19.56 -10.04
C LEU A 442 44.61 -20.91 -9.48
N LYS A 443 44.56 -21.09 -8.14
CA LYS A 443 44.12 -22.35 -7.52
C LYS A 443 42.60 -22.49 -7.38
N PHE A 444 41.89 -21.42 -7.03
CA PHE A 444 40.44 -21.49 -6.75
C PHE A 444 39.57 -21.54 -8.02
N LEU A 445 40.02 -20.95 -9.13
CA LEU A 445 39.29 -21.01 -10.40
C LEU A 445 39.48 -22.35 -11.14
N LYS A 446 40.63 -23.03 -10.94
CA LYS A 446 40.86 -24.38 -11.50
C LYS A 446 40.09 -25.47 -10.76
N SER A 447 39.83 -25.32 -9.46
CA SER A 447 39.04 -26.31 -8.70
C SER A 447 37.56 -26.31 -9.09
N ILE A 448 37.00 -25.16 -9.51
CA ILE A 448 35.59 -25.06 -9.94
C ILE A 448 35.37 -25.59 -11.36
N SER A 449 36.39 -25.52 -12.23
CA SER A 449 36.30 -26.09 -13.58
C SER A 449 36.46 -27.61 -13.59
N GLN A 450 37.18 -28.19 -12.62
CA GLN A 450 37.39 -29.64 -12.52
C GLN A 450 36.23 -30.37 -11.82
N SER A 451 35.50 -29.71 -10.91
CA SER A 451 34.35 -30.32 -10.22
C SER A 451 33.05 -30.34 -11.03
N ARG A 452 33.02 -29.72 -12.22
CA ARG A 452 31.88 -29.76 -13.15
C ARG A 452 32.05 -30.75 -14.31
N SER A 453 33.16 -31.48 -14.35
CA SER A 453 33.46 -32.45 -15.41
C SER A 453 33.73 -33.86 -14.87
N SER A 454 33.18 -34.19 -13.71
CA SER A 454 33.24 -35.53 -13.09
C SER A 454 31.87 -35.93 -12.60
#